data_AF-A0A3B8JB42-F1
#
_entry.id   AF-A0A3B8JB42-F1
#
_cell.length_a   1.000
_cell.length_b   1.000
_cell.length_c   1.000
_cell.angle_alpha   90.00
_cell.angle_beta   90.00
_cell.angle_gamma   90.00
#
_symmetry.space_group_name_H-M   'P 1'
#
loop_
_entity.id
_entity.type
_entity.pdbx_description
1 polymer ?
#
loop_
_entity_poly.entity_id
_entity_poly.type
_entity_poly.pdbx_seq_one_letter_code
_entity_poly.pdbx_strand_id
1 'polypeptide(L)'
;ERWNALNEEEQQQFSRLSPDFVVELRSQNDTLKEIQEKMREYMDNGVRLGWLIDPKTQKVEIYKPEQDVVVLDSPTTISGEDVLSGFILDLTQIW
;
A
#
# COMPACT_ATOMS: atom_id res chain seq x y z
N GLU A 1 18.09 1.15 0.01
CA GLU A 1 19.32 0.72 -0.67
C GLU A 1 19.16 0.53 -2.18
N ARG A 2 18.12 -0.19 -2.66
CA ARG A 2 17.86 -0.44 -4.09
C ARG A 2 17.84 0.84 -4.96
N TRP A 3 17.10 1.86 -4.53
CA TRP A 3 17.01 3.15 -5.24
C TRP A 3 18.36 3.87 -5.35
N ASN A 4 19.12 3.91 -4.25
CA ASN A 4 20.41 4.61 -4.18
C ASN A 4 21.51 3.93 -5.03
N ALA A 5 21.27 2.71 -5.52
CA ALA A 5 22.17 2.01 -6.43
C ALA A 5 21.97 2.42 -7.91
N LEU A 6 20.87 3.11 -8.24
CA LEU A 6 20.60 3.62 -9.57
C LEU A 6 21.40 4.88 -9.86
N ASN A 7 21.81 5.07 -11.12
CA ASN A 7 22.43 6.31 -11.56
C ASN A 7 21.39 7.45 -11.73
N GLU A 8 21.85 8.68 -11.94
CA GLU A 8 20.96 9.86 -12.04
C GLU A 8 19.95 9.77 -13.20
N GLU A 9 20.33 9.18 -14.33
CA GLU A 9 19.43 9.02 -15.49
C GLU A 9 18.34 7.99 -15.18
N GLU A 10 18.70 6.86 -14.56
CA GLU A 10 17.77 5.82 -14.13
C GLU A 10 16.79 6.32 -13.06
N GLN A 11 17.23 7.19 -12.16
CA GLN A 11 16.37 7.81 -11.13
C GLN A 11 15.40 8.86 -11.70
N GLN A 12 15.71 9.44 -12.86
CA GLN A 12 14.83 10.42 -13.53
C GLN A 12 13.80 9.77 -14.46
N GLN A 13 13.86 8.44 -14.65
CA GLN A 13 12.92 7.68 -15.46
C GLN A 13 11.98 6.84 -14.60
N PHE A 14 10.98 6.21 -15.24
CA PHE A 14 10.15 5.21 -14.58
C PHE A 14 11.02 4.00 -14.20
N SER A 15 11.30 3.89 -12.91
CA SER A 15 12.12 2.81 -12.38
C SER A 15 11.42 1.46 -12.53
N ARG A 16 12.21 0.43 -12.84
CA ARG A 16 11.75 -0.97 -12.84
C ARG A 16 11.73 -1.58 -11.43
N LEU A 17 12.06 -0.80 -10.41
CA LEU A 17 12.03 -1.23 -9.01
C LEU A 17 10.61 -1.10 -8.47
N SER A 18 10.16 -2.13 -7.75
CA SER A 18 8.97 -2.03 -6.92
C SER A 18 9.28 -1.29 -5.61
N PRO A 19 8.36 -0.45 -5.11
CA PRO A 19 8.51 0.19 -3.82
C PRO A 19 8.42 -0.84 -2.68
N ASP A 20 8.95 -0.51 -1.51
CA ASP A 20 8.78 -1.35 -0.31
C ASP A 20 7.34 -1.25 0.26
N PHE A 21 6.68 -0.10 0.07
CA PHE A 21 5.36 0.19 0.59
C PHE A 21 4.48 0.88 -0.46
N VAL A 22 3.20 0.51 -0.54
CA VAL A 22 2.18 1.19 -1.36
C VAL A 22 0.91 1.49 -0.56
N VAL A 23 0.23 2.56 -0.92
CA VAL A 23 -1.13 2.86 -0.45
C VAL A 23 -2.04 3.09 -1.65
N GLU A 24 -3.21 2.47 -1.62
CA GLU A 24 -4.30 2.74 -2.55
C GLU A 24 -5.49 3.26 -1.75
N LEU A 25 -5.99 4.44 -2.15
CA LEU A 25 -7.20 5.02 -1.60
C LEU A 25 -8.32 4.83 -2.61
N ARG A 26 -9.33 4.04 -2.26
CA ARG A 26 -10.42 3.72 -3.19
C ARG A 26 -11.20 4.97 -3.56
N SER A 27 -11.26 5.28 -4.86
CA SER A 27 -12.02 6.43 -5.34
C SER A 27 -13.53 6.13 -5.45
N GLN A 28 -14.31 7.17 -5.75
CA GLN A 28 -15.75 7.04 -5.96
C GLN A 28 -16.10 6.14 -7.14
N ASN A 29 -15.27 6.09 -8.17
CA ASN A 29 -15.57 5.36 -9.41
C ASN A 29 -14.98 3.94 -9.43
N ASP A 30 -14.04 3.63 -8.54
CA ASP A 30 -13.40 2.32 -8.53
C ASP A 30 -14.32 1.25 -7.91
N THR A 31 -14.33 0.08 -8.54
CA THR A 31 -14.85 -1.12 -7.89
C THR A 31 -13.84 -1.65 -6.88
N LEU A 32 -14.31 -2.30 -5.82
CA LEU A 32 -13.42 -2.90 -4.83
C LEU A 32 -12.52 -3.95 -5.47
N LYS A 33 -13.10 -4.76 -6.37
CA LYS A 33 -12.41 -5.86 -7.05
C LYS A 33 -11.23 -5.36 -7.89
N GLU A 34 -11.40 -4.28 -8.65
CA GLU A 34 -10.32 -3.71 -9.48
C GLU A 34 -9.13 -3.27 -8.64
N ILE A 35 -9.37 -2.60 -7.50
CA ILE A 35 -8.25 -2.19 -6.63
C ILE A 35 -7.63 -3.40 -5.93
N GLN A 36 -8.42 -4.38 -5.48
CA GLN A 36 -7.86 -5.61 -4.92
C GLN A 36 -7.00 -6.38 -5.94
N GLU A 37 -7.36 -6.38 -7.23
CA GLU A 37 -6.54 -6.91 -8.32
C GLU A 37 -5.20 -6.17 -8.43
N LYS A 38 -5.24 -4.83 -8.39
CA LYS A 38 -4.04 -3.98 -8.37
C LYS A 38 -3.15 -4.23 -7.14
N MET A 39 -3.75 -4.43 -5.96
CA MET A 39 -3.01 -4.76 -4.75
C MET A 39 -2.30 -6.11 -4.86
N ARG A 40 -2.92 -7.11 -5.49
CA ARG A 40 -2.26 -8.40 -5.78
C ARG A 40 -1.10 -8.23 -6.76
N GLU A 41 -1.27 -7.44 -7.82
CA GLU A 41 -0.19 -7.11 -8.74
C GLU A 41 1.02 -6.48 -8.01
N TYR A 42 0.78 -5.59 -7.05
CA TYR A 42 1.85 -5.03 -6.23
C TYR A 42 2.57 -6.09 -5.39
N MET A 43 1.83 -7.00 -4.75
CA MET A 43 2.44 -8.10 -3.97
C MET A 43 3.27 -9.02 -4.88
N ASP A 44 2.74 -9.38 -6.05
CA ASP A 44 3.42 -10.23 -7.03
C ASP A 44 4.72 -9.59 -7.56
N ASN A 45 4.80 -8.25 -7.58
CA ASN A 45 5.99 -7.50 -7.96
C ASN A 45 6.94 -7.17 -6.78
N GLY A 46 6.72 -7.76 -5.59
CA GLY A 46 7.66 -7.70 -4.48
C GLY A 46 7.50 -6.49 -3.54
N VAL A 47 6.34 -5.83 -3.55
CA VAL A 47 5.99 -4.86 -2.50
C VAL A 47 5.85 -5.60 -1.16
N ARG A 48 6.38 -5.02 -0.08
CA ARG A 48 6.45 -5.68 1.25
C ARG A 48 5.27 -5.34 2.15
N LEU A 49 4.67 -4.17 1.98
CA LEU A 49 3.47 -3.73 2.70
C LEU A 49 2.56 -2.95 1.77
N GLY A 50 1.29 -3.34 1.70
CA GLY A 50 0.28 -2.62 0.94
C GLY A 50 -0.93 -2.28 1.81
N TRP A 51 -1.43 -1.05 1.71
CA TRP A 51 -2.68 -0.64 2.33
C TRP A 51 -3.70 -0.30 1.26
N LEU A 52 -4.87 -0.94 1.30
CA LEU A 52 -6.05 -0.49 0.58
C LEU A 52 -7.00 0.14 1.58
N ILE A 53 -7.18 1.46 1.48
CA ILE A 53 -8.10 2.22 2.31
C ILE A 53 -9.39 2.41 1.51
N ASP A 54 -10.51 1.93 2.04
CA ASP A 54 -11.84 2.11 1.46
C ASP A 54 -12.69 3.02 2.35
N PRO A 55 -12.75 4.34 2.07
CA PRO A 55 -13.58 5.28 2.82
C PRO A 55 -15.07 5.00 2.73
N LYS A 56 -15.55 4.34 1.66
CA LYS A 56 -16.98 4.05 1.48
C LYS A 56 -17.49 3.05 2.50
N THR A 57 -16.63 2.09 2.87
CA THR A 57 -16.94 1.05 3.85
C THR A 57 -16.20 1.25 5.18
N GLN A 58 -15.36 2.28 5.26
CA GLN A 58 -14.43 2.56 6.35
C GLN A 58 -13.56 1.34 6.70
N LYS A 59 -13.09 0.62 5.69
CA LYS A 59 -12.24 -0.55 5.88
C LYS A 59 -10.82 -0.26 5.43
N VAL A 60 -9.87 -0.93 6.08
CA VAL A 60 -8.50 -1.01 5.59
C VAL A 60 -8.14 -2.46 5.40
N GLU A 61 -7.68 -2.80 4.19
CA GLU A 61 -7.08 -4.10 3.91
C GLU A 61 -5.55 -3.95 3.91
N ILE A 62 -4.88 -4.82 4.65
CA ILE A 62 -3.42 -4.85 4.79
C ILE A 62 -2.89 -6.09 4.07
N TYR A 63 -2.03 -5.83 3.09
CA TYR A 63 -1.41 -6.82 2.22
C TYR A 63 0.05 -7.00 2.59
N LYS A 64 0.46 -8.26 2.74
CA LYS A 64 1.86 -8.66 3.00
C LYS A 64 2.19 -9.90 2.16
N PRO A 65 3.45 -10.08 1.72
CA PRO A 65 3.88 -11.25 0.98
C PRO A 65 3.55 -12.55 1.72
N GLU A 66 3.03 -13.53 0.99
CA GLU A 66 2.75 -14.90 1.47
C GLU A 66 1.83 -14.95 2.71
N GLN A 67 1.03 -13.92 2.93
CA GLN A 67 0.09 -13.83 4.06
C GLN A 67 -1.33 -13.56 3.55
N ASP A 68 -2.31 -14.04 4.32
CA ASP A 68 -3.69 -13.67 4.10
C ASP A 68 -3.90 -12.17 4.33
N VAL A 69 -4.80 -11.58 3.54
CA VAL A 69 -5.17 -10.17 3.67
C VAL A 69 -5.85 -9.95 5.01
N VAL A 70 -5.32 -9.02 5.80
CA VAL A 70 -5.93 -8.60 7.07
C VAL A 70 -6.89 -7.45 6.80
N VAL A 71 -8.14 -7.60 7.21
CA VAL A 71 -9.16 -6.55 7.07
C VAL A 71 -9.45 -5.95 8.43
N LEU A 72 -9.31 -4.63 8.54
CA LEU A 72 -9.67 -3.85 9.71
C LEU A 72 -10.95 -3.07 9.43
N ASP A 73 -11.93 -3.19 10.32
CA ASP A 73 -13.18 -2.44 10.26
C ASP A 73 -13.07 -1.15 11.07
N SER A 74 -13.28 -0.01 10.41
CA SER A 74 -13.23 1.35 10.97
C SER A 74 -12.03 1.63 11.90
N PRO A 75 -10.79 1.29 11.52
CA PRO A 75 -9.63 1.61 12.35
C PRO A 75 -9.44 3.13 12.47
N THR A 76 -9.02 3.59 13.65
CA THR A 76 -8.61 4.98 13.86
C THR A 76 -7.17 5.22 13.41
N THR A 77 -6.31 4.20 13.51
CA THR A 77 -4.90 4.27 13.16
C THR A 77 -4.41 2.97 12.54
N ILE A 78 -3.42 3.04 11.66
CA ILE A 78 -2.68 1.88 11.14
C ILE A 78 -1.17 2.12 11.23
N SER A 79 -0.41 1.08 11.55
CA SER A 79 1.04 1.12 11.74
C SER A 79 1.76 0.68 10.46
N GLY A 80 2.86 1.36 10.15
CA GLY A 80 3.81 1.01 9.09
C GLY A 80 4.61 -0.28 9.31
N GLU A 81 4.40 -0.94 10.46
CA GLU A 81 5.08 -2.18 10.87
C GLU A 81 6.61 -2.04 10.76
N ASP A 82 7.31 -3.10 10.32
CA ASP A 82 8.76 -3.11 10.12
C ASP A 82 9.18 -2.34 8.84
N VAL A 83 8.29 -2.26 7.84
CA VAL A 83 8.56 -1.60 6.55
C VAL A 83 8.71 -0.09 6.70
N LEU A 84 7.81 0.55 7.43
CA LEU A 84 7.89 1.97 7.81
C LEU A 84 7.95 2.06 9.34
N SER A 85 9.09 1.64 9.90
CA SER A 85 9.32 1.57 11.34
C SER A 85 8.96 2.89 12.06
N GLY A 86 8.02 2.80 13.01
CA GLY A 86 7.57 3.92 13.83
C GLY A 86 6.55 4.86 13.15
N PHE A 87 6.20 4.61 11.89
CA PHE A 87 5.15 5.37 11.21
C PHE A 87 3.77 4.88 11.65
N ILE A 88 2.89 5.83 11.97
CA ILE A 88 1.48 5.59 12.26
C ILE A 88 0.66 6.57 11.43
N LEU A 89 -0.27 6.05 10.65
CA LEU A 89 -1.24 6.87 9.93
C LEU A 89 -2.51 6.98 10.76
N ASP A 90 -2.90 8.22 11.05
CA ASP A 90 -4.20 8.57 11.63
C ASP A 90 -5.24 8.66 10.50
N LEU A 91 -6.29 7.84 10.59
CA LEU A 91 -7.34 7.73 9.59
C LEU A 91 -8.56 8.61 9.90
N THR A 92 -8.58 9.30 11.04
CA THR A 92 -9.71 10.14 11.46
C THR A 92 -10.02 11.28 10.48
N GLN A 93 -9.04 11.72 9.69
CA GLN A 93 -9.22 12.74 8.66
C GLN A 93 -9.53 12.19 7.26
N ILE A 94 -9.49 10.86 7.09
CA ILE A 94 -9.73 10.19 5.80
C ILE A 94 -11.18 9.69 5.70
N TRP A 95 -11.79 9.38 6.84
CA TRP A 95 -13.21 9.02 6.92
C TRP A 95 -14.15 10.21 6.74
#